data_AF-A0A6M1N7Y5-F1
#
_entry.id   AF-A0A6M1N7Y5-F1
#
_cell.length_a   1.000
_cell.length_b   1.000
_cell.length_c   1.000
_cell.angle_alpha   90.00
_cell.angle_beta   90.00
_cell.angle_gamma   90.00
#
_symmetry.space_group_name_H-M   'P 1'
#
loop_
_entity.id
_entity.type
_entity.pdbx_description
1 polymer ?
#
loop_
_entity_poly.entity_id
_entity_poly.type
_entity_poly.pdbx_seq_one_letter_code
_entity_poly.pdbx_strand_id
1 'polypeptide(L)'
;MAKKKKFGFGINTLINWGATVVIIGLMFKILHFKGGEWMIGIGLAVEACLFFLMGFMAAEKEVDWTRVYPELDEDFAGELPKSSVAAQQAQPAAVGNTAALDKLLQDAKIDENLIGNLGDGLRAFGDKVATISTVADTAVATNQFADRLNAASTGAAQLSHAFDRAAADLETFNESAADMQQFKEQVSTFNKNLSSLNAIYGNMLSAMSANRS
;
A
#
# COMPACT_ATOMS: atom_id res chain seq x y z
N MET A 1 -31.68 39.12 -36.31
CA MET A 1 -32.34 38.03 -35.55
C MET A 1 -31.31 37.39 -34.62
N ALA A 2 -31.45 37.61 -33.31
CA ALA A 2 -30.50 37.12 -32.32
C ALA A 2 -30.63 35.60 -32.17
N LYS A 3 -29.54 34.87 -32.48
CA LYS A 3 -29.48 33.42 -32.36
C LYS A 3 -29.40 33.06 -30.87
N LYS A 4 -30.53 32.64 -30.30
CA LYS A 4 -30.66 32.17 -28.91
C LYS A 4 -29.66 31.02 -28.69
N LYS A 5 -28.58 31.29 -27.96
CA LYS A 5 -27.53 30.32 -27.65
C LYS A 5 -28.16 29.25 -26.76
N LYS A 6 -28.58 28.13 -27.35
CA LYS A 6 -29.05 26.96 -26.58
C LYS A 6 -27.87 26.53 -25.71
N PHE A 7 -28.06 26.64 -24.40
CA PHE A 7 -27.10 26.18 -23.40
C PHE A 7 -27.01 24.66 -23.51
N GLY A 8 -26.16 24.19 -24.42
CA GLY A 8 -25.86 22.77 -24.55
C GLY A 8 -25.02 22.39 -23.35
N PHE A 9 -25.67 21.87 -22.31
CA PHE A 9 -24.95 21.13 -21.28
C PHE A 9 -24.29 19.95 -21.99
N GLY A 10 -22.99 20.06 -22.24
CA GLY A 10 -22.24 19.07 -23.03
C GLY A 10 -22.21 17.75 -22.27
N ILE A 11 -22.21 16.64 -23.01
CA ILE A 11 -22.03 15.30 -22.44
C ILE A 11 -20.78 15.24 -21.54
N ASN A 12 -19.71 15.92 -21.95
CA ASN A 12 -18.47 16.06 -21.19
C ASN A 12 -18.64 16.79 -19.85
N THR A 13 -19.62 17.68 -19.72
CA THR A 13 -19.90 18.35 -18.44
C THR A 13 -20.61 17.42 -17.45
N LEU A 14 -21.51 16.54 -17.92
CA LEU A 14 -22.13 15.50 -17.07
C LEU A 14 -21.08 14.52 -16.55
N ILE A 15 -20.17 14.08 -17.42
CA ILE A 15 -19.09 13.15 -17.07
C ILE A 15 -18.16 13.79 -16.04
N ASN A 16 -17.70 15.03 -16.26
CA ASN A 16 -16.83 15.72 -15.32
C ASN A 16 -17.50 15.97 -13.95
N TRP A 17 -18.81 16.20 -13.91
CA TRP A 17 -19.55 16.31 -12.65
C TRP A 17 -19.67 14.97 -11.92
N GLY A 18 -19.94 13.88 -12.63
CA GLY A 18 -19.92 12.52 -12.07
C GLY A 18 -18.58 12.17 -11.44
N ALA A 19 -17.51 12.34 -12.21
CA ALA A 19 -16.15 12.11 -11.77
C ALA A 19 -15.78 12.93 -10.52
N THR A 20 -16.24 14.18 -10.43
CA THR A 20 -16.00 15.03 -9.25
C THR A 20 -16.62 14.43 -7.98
N VAL A 21 -17.85 13.93 -8.05
CA VAL A 21 -18.53 13.30 -6.90
C VAL A 21 -17.80 12.01 -6.48
N VAL A 22 -17.34 11.21 -7.43
CA VAL A 22 -16.53 10.00 -7.17
C VAL A 22 -15.22 10.34 -6.47
N ILE A 23 -14.49 11.35 -6.97
CA ILE A 23 -13.21 11.78 -6.39
C ILE A 23 -13.38 12.24 -4.94
N ILE A 24 -14.45 13.01 -4.64
CA ILE A 24 -14.77 13.43 -3.27
C ILE A 24 -15.08 12.22 -2.38
N GLY A 25 -15.83 11.23 -2.89
CA GLY A 25 -16.10 9.99 -2.15
C GLY A 25 -14.84 9.17 -1.85
N LEU A 26 -13.94 9.08 -2.82
CA LEU A 26 -12.68 8.36 -2.67
C LEU A 26 -11.76 9.08 -1.67
N MET A 27 -11.72 10.41 -1.72
CA MET A 27 -11.00 11.24 -0.75
C MET A 27 -11.49 10.97 0.68
N PHE A 28 -12.80 10.88 0.91
CA PHE A 28 -13.36 10.58 2.23
C PHE A 28 -13.01 9.16 2.71
N LYS A 29 -12.96 8.19 1.80
CA LYS A 29 -12.55 6.81 2.13
C LYS A 29 -11.07 6.73 2.51
N ILE A 30 -10.19 7.44 1.79
CA ILE A 30 -8.73 7.45 2.07
C ILE A 30 -8.42 8.25 3.34
N LEU A 31 -9.09 9.37 3.58
CA LEU A 31 -8.90 10.19 4.78
C LEU A 31 -9.60 9.66 6.04
N HIS A 32 -10.30 8.52 5.95
CA HIS A 32 -11.00 7.88 7.07
C HIS A 32 -11.99 8.81 7.78
N PHE A 33 -12.63 9.72 7.04
CA PHE A 33 -13.67 10.58 7.61
C PHE A 33 -14.91 9.77 7.97
N LYS A 34 -15.56 10.15 9.08
CA LYS A 34 -16.79 9.50 9.56
C LYS A 34 -17.86 9.58 8.47
N GLY A 35 -18.33 8.42 8.01
CA GLY A 35 -19.28 8.32 6.90
C GLY A 35 -18.65 8.18 5.50
N GLY A 36 -17.33 7.99 5.40
CA GLY A 36 -16.65 7.81 4.11
C GLY A 36 -17.16 6.62 3.28
N GLU A 37 -17.66 5.57 3.93
CA GLU A 37 -18.29 4.42 3.25
C GLU A 37 -19.59 4.79 2.54
N TRP A 38 -20.40 5.65 3.15
CA TRP A 38 -21.61 6.18 2.53
C TRP A 38 -21.28 7.15 1.40
N MET A 39 -20.26 7.99 1.57
CA MET A 39 -19.85 8.95 0.54
C MET A 39 -19.29 8.26 -0.71
N ILE A 40 -18.43 7.24 -0.57
CA ILE A 40 -17.93 6.48 -1.72
C ILE A 40 -19.05 5.68 -2.39
N GLY A 41 -19.98 5.12 -1.60
CA GLY A 41 -21.16 4.44 -2.12
C GLY A 41 -22.02 5.35 -3.01
N ILE A 42 -22.24 6.60 -2.57
CA ILE A 42 -22.98 7.60 -3.37
C ILE A 42 -22.20 7.96 -4.64
N GLY A 43 -20.90 8.20 -4.55
CA GLY A 43 -20.07 8.52 -5.72
C GLY A 43 -20.11 7.41 -6.78
N LEU A 44 -19.90 6.16 -6.37
CA LEU A 44 -19.97 5.01 -7.28
C LEU A 44 -21.37 4.79 -7.87
N ALA A 45 -22.44 5.07 -7.10
CA ALA A 45 -23.81 4.98 -7.60
C ALA A 45 -24.10 6.04 -8.67
N VAL A 46 -23.63 7.28 -8.47
CA VAL A 46 -23.75 8.36 -9.48
C VAL A 46 -23.03 7.97 -10.78
N GLU A 47 -21.82 7.42 -10.67
CA GLU A 47 -21.04 7.00 -11.83
C GLU A 47 -21.69 5.82 -12.57
N ALA A 48 -22.23 4.85 -11.85
CA ALA A 48 -22.97 3.73 -12.43
C ALA A 48 -24.22 4.21 -13.20
N CYS A 49 -24.96 5.19 -12.66
CA CYS A 49 -26.10 5.79 -13.35
C CYS A 49 -25.67 6.57 -14.61
N LEU A 50 -24.56 7.32 -14.54
CA LEU A 50 -24.04 8.06 -15.69
C LEU A 50 -23.59 7.12 -16.80
N PHE A 51 -22.83 6.06 -16.50
CA PHE A 51 -22.43 5.07 -17.49
C PHE A 51 -23.63 4.33 -18.09
N PHE A 52 -24.63 4.00 -17.27
CA PHE A 52 -25.85 3.36 -17.75
C PHE A 52 -26.60 4.25 -18.75
N LEU A 53 -26.77 5.53 -18.45
CA LEU A 53 -27.42 6.48 -19.36
C LEU A 53 -26.56 6.76 -20.61
N MET A 54 -25.24 6.83 -20.46
CA MET A 54 -24.35 7.09 -21.58
C MET A 54 -24.19 5.90 -22.52
N GLY A 55 -24.37 4.66 -22.03
CA GLY A 55 -24.40 3.47 -22.87
C GLY A 55 -25.50 3.48 -23.94
N PHE A 56 -26.54 4.30 -23.77
CA PHE A 56 -27.58 4.52 -24.77
C PHE A 56 -27.28 5.68 -25.74
N MET A 57 -26.21 6.44 -25.52
CA MET A 57 -25.79 7.54 -26.37
C MET A 57 -24.60 7.10 -27.24
N ALA A 58 -24.77 7.16 -28.56
CA ALA A 58 -23.74 6.73 -29.51
C ALA A 58 -22.40 7.44 -29.26
N ALA A 59 -21.31 6.66 -29.33
CA ALA A 59 -19.93 7.10 -29.08
C ALA A 59 -19.56 8.35 -29.89
N GLU A 60 -18.78 9.25 -29.29
CA GLU A 60 -18.29 10.45 -29.97
C GLU A 60 -17.57 10.07 -31.27
N LYS A 61 -18.01 10.64 -32.38
CA LYS A 61 -17.47 10.37 -33.71
C LYS A 61 -15.99 10.77 -33.72
N GLU A 62 -15.12 9.78 -33.87
CA GLU A 62 -13.67 9.98 -33.87
C GLU A 62 -13.29 11.03 -34.91
N VAL A 63 -12.30 11.85 -34.55
CA VAL A 63 -11.79 12.91 -35.43
C VAL A 63 -11.18 12.24 -36.66
N ASP A 64 -11.67 12.64 -37.84
CA ASP A 64 -11.22 12.13 -39.14
C ASP A 64 -9.81 12.63 -39.46
N TRP A 65 -8.81 11.91 -38.93
CA TRP A 65 -7.38 12.20 -39.09
C TRP A 65 -6.92 12.14 -40.55
N THR A 66 -7.68 11.44 -41.39
CA THR A 66 -7.46 11.31 -42.83
C THR A 66 -7.52 12.65 -43.57
N ARG A 67 -8.19 13.65 -42.98
CA ARG A 67 -8.19 15.03 -43.51
C ARG A 67 -6.82 15.72 -43.42
N VAL A 68 -6.00 15.33 -42.44
CA VAL A 68 -4.68 15.94 -42.18
C VAL A 68 -3.56 15.02 -42.67
N TYR A 69 -3.75 13.71 -42.58
CA TYR A 69 -2.82 12.68 -43.03
C TYR A 69 -3.54 11.72 -43.98
N PRO A 70 -3.59 12.04 -45.28
CA PRO A 70 -4.28 11.20 -46.27
C PRO A 70 -3.68 9.80 -46.40
N GLU A 71 -2.45 9.59 -45.92
CA GLU A 71 -1.76 8.30 -45.81
C GLU A 71 -2.40 7.30 -44.82
N LEU A 72 -3.34 7.75 -43.98
CA LEU A 72 -4.12 6.91 -43.07
C LEU A 72 -5.46 6.44 -43.67
N ASP A 73 -5.78 6.86 -44.91
CA ASP A 73 -6.98 6.42 -45.64
C ASP A 73 -6.80 4.97 -46.12
N GLU A 74 -7.81 4.13 -45.96
CA GLU A 74 -7.79 2.75 -46.45
C GLU A 74 -7.73 2.68 -47.99
N ASP A 75 -8.20 3.72 -48.69
CA ASP A 75 -8.18 3.85 -50.16
C ASP A 75 -7.01 4.72 -50.68
N PHE A 76 -5.99 4.99 -49.86
CA PHE A 76 -4.86 5.84 -50.26
C PHE A 76 -4.02 5.20 -51.40
N ALA A 77 -4.11 5.78 -52.60
CA ALA A 77 -3.42 5.32 -53.81
C ALA A 77 -1.97 5.85 -53.98
N GLY A 78 -1.38 6.42 -52.93
CA GLY A 78 0.02 6.86 -52.90
C GLY A 78 0.97 5.76 -52.43
N GLU A 79 2.28 5.91 -52.69
CA GLU A 79 3.27 4.95 -52.20
C GLU A 79 3.37 5.03 -50.66
N LEU A 80 2.79 4.05 -49.97
CA LEU A 80 2.98 3.83 -48.55
C LEU A 80 4.50 3.73 -48.25
N PRO A 81 5.01 4.34 -47.16
CA PRO A 81 6.37 4.08 -46.72
C PRO A 81 6.49 2.59 -46.38
N LYS A 82 7.10 1.85 -47.30
CA LYS A 82 7.45 0.45 -47.13
C LYS A 82 8.31 0.38 -45.88
N SER A 83 7.79 -0.22 -44.81
CA SER A 83 8.66 -0.78 -43.78
C SER A 83 9.67 -1.66 -44.51
N SER A 84 10.94 -1.32 -44.43
CA SER A 84 12.02 -2.00 -45.14
C SER A 84 12.28 -3.38 -44.51
N VAL A 85 11.33 -4.29 -44.66
CA VAL A 85 11.60 -5.72 -44.78
C VAL A 85 11.56 -6.02 -46.26
N ALA A 86 12.68 -5.70 -46.91
CA ALA A 86 12.91 -6.05 -48.31
C ALA A 86 12.91 -7.57 -48.44
N ALA A 87 11.82 -8.12 -48.97
CA ALA A 87 11.85 -9.41 -49.63
C ALA A 87 12.70 -9.26 -50.89
N GLN A 88 14.00 -9.50 -50.74
CA GLN A 88 14.97 -9.41 -51.83
C GLN A 88 14.86 -10.68 -52.70
N GLN A 89 14.61 -10.47 -53.98
CA GLN A 89 14.62 -11.49 -55.03
C GLN A 89 15.94 -12.27 -55.01
N ALA A 90 15.83 -13.58 -55.20
CA ALA A 90 16.94 -14.50 -55.30
C ALA A 90 17.80 -14.23 -56.55
N GLN A 91 19.11 -14.05 -56.34
CA GLN A 91 20.16 -14.24 -57.33
C GLN A 91 21.35 -14.96 -56.66
N PRO A 92 22.08 -15.81 -57.42
CA PRO A 92 22.82 -16.92 -56.86
C PRO A 92 24.09 -16.48 -56.14
N ALA A 93 24.36 -17.16 -55.03
CA ALA A 93 25.46 -16.96 -54.13
C ALA A 93 26.84 -17.02 -54.81
N ALA A 94 27.67 -16.01 -54.54
CA ALA A 94 29.06 -16.21 -54.14
C ALA A 94 29.57 -14.91 -53.51
N VAL A 95 30.40 -15.07 -52.47
CA VAL A 95 31.15 -14.03 -51.74
C VAL A 95 30.42 -13.40 -50.53
N GLY A 96 30.20 -14.26 -49.52
CA GLY A 96 30.43 -13.98 -48.09
C GLY A 96 29.63 -12.87 -47.40
N ASN A 97 28.74 -13.24 -46.48
CA ASN A 97 28.21 -12.31 -45.46
C ASN A 97 29.33 -11.59 -44.69
N THR A 98 30.53 -12.18 -44.66
CA THR A 98 31.75 -11.52 -44.18
C THR A 98 32.13 -10.31 -45.03
N ALA A 99 31.98 -10.31 -46.35
CA ALA A 99 32.30 -9.15 -47.19
C ALA A 99 31.29 -8.01 -47.05
N ALA A 100 30.01 -8.31 -46.80
CA ALA A 100 28.99 -7.30 -46.49
C ALA A 100 29.21 -6.72 -45.08
N LEU A 101 29.56 -7.55 -44.10
CA LEU A 101 29.89 -7.10 -42.74
C LEU A 101 31.21 -6.32 -42.71
N ASP A 102 32.22 -6.76 -43.46
CA ASP A 102 33.54 -6.11 -43.59
C ASP A 102 33.41 -4.78 -44.32
N LYS A 103 32.54 -4.69 -45.34
CA LYS A 103 32.19 -3.42 -45.99
C LYS A 103 31.46 -2.47 -45.04
N LEU A 104 30.59 -2.96 -44.15
CA LEU A 104 29.94 -2.14 -43.13
C LEU A 104 30.89 -1.73 -42.00
N LEU A 105 31.83 -2.61 -41.59
CA LEU A 105 32.89 -2.30 -40.63
C LEU A 105 33.89 -1.27 -41.20
N GLN A 106 34.17 -1.35 -42.50
CA GLN A 106 35.05 -0.44 -43.24
C GLN A 106 34.38 0.91 -43.56
N ASP A 107 33.09 0.93 -43.92
CA ASP A 107 32.31 2.17 -44.13
C ASP A 107 32.02 2.89 -42.81
N ALA A 108 31.74 2.16 -41.73
CA ALA A 108 31.44 2.77 -40.43
C ALA A 108 32.68 3.33 -39.71
N LYS A 109 33.89 3.20 -40.31
CA LYS A 109 35.18 3.60 -39.71
C LYS A 109 35.23 3.27 -38.22
N ILE A 110 35.16 1.99 -37.91
CA ILE A 110 35.29 1.52 -36.53
C ILE A 110 36.72 1.85 -36.05
N ASP A 111 36.85 3.00 -35.42
CA ASP A 111 38.06 3.46 -34.75
C ASP A 111 38.30 2.59 -33.51
N GLU A 112 39.54 2.38 -33.09
CA GLU A 112 39.89 1.58 -31.91
C GLU A 112 39.20 2.09 -30.64
N ASN A 113 38.91 3.40 -30.60
CA ASN A 113 38.12 4.03 -29.54
C ASN A 113 36.62 3.64 -29.57
N LEU A 114 36.02 3.35 -30.74
CA LEU A 114 34.62 2.92 -30.83
C LEU A 114 34.40 1.51 -30.26
N ILE A 115 35.37 0.61 -30.45
CA ILE A 115 35.31 -0.75 -29.89
C ILE A 115 35.40 -0.70 -28.35
N GLY A 116 36.27 0.16 -27.82
CA GLY A 116 36.35 0.43 -26.38
C GLY A 116 35.03 0.97 -25.83
N ASN A 117 34.48 2.01 -26.45
CA ASN A 117 33.23 2.64 -26.02
C ASN A 117 32.02 1.69 -26.12
N LEU A 118 31.98 0.82 -27.14
CA LEU A 118 30.93 -0.19 -27.28
C LEU A 118 31.07 -1.28 -26.20
N GLY A 119 32.29 -1.72 -25.91
CA GLY A 119 32.57 -2.67 -24.83
C GLY A 119 32.16 -2.12 -23.47
N ASP A 120 32.51 -0.88 -23.17
CA ASP A 120 32.09 -0.19 -21.95
C ASP A 120 30.57 0.00 -21.89
N GLY A 121 29.93 0.32 -23.02
CA GLY A 121 28.48 0.42 -23.14
C GLY A 121 27.76 -0.91 -22.90
N LEU A 122 28.28 -2.01 -23.43
CA LEU A 122 27.70 -3.35 -23.27
C LEU A 122 27.90 -3.89 -21.85
N ARG A 123 29.02 -3.53 -21.21
CA ARG A 123 29.32 -3.86 -19.81
C ARG A 123 28.44 -3.04 -18.86
N ALA A 124 28.31 -1.72 -19.10
CA ALA A 124 27.39 -0.86 -18.36
C ALA A 124 25.92 -1.27 -18.56
N PHE A 125 25.55 -1.73 -19.76
CA PHE A 125 24.24 -2.29 -20.02
C PHE A 125 24.03 -3.61 -19.25
N GLY A 126 25.02 -4.50 -19.25
CA GLY A 126 25.00 -5.73 -18.46
C GLY A 126 24.82 -5.46 -16.96
N ASP A 127 25.56 -4.50 -16.40
CA ASP A 127 25.43 -4.08 -15.00
C ASP A 127 24.04 -3.47 -14.68
N LYS A 128 23.49 -2.69 -15.63
CA LYS A 128 22.12 -2.17 -15.52
C LYS A 128 21.05 -3.27 -15.61
N VAL A 129 21.26 -4.31 -16.43
CA VAL A 129 20.35 -5.45 -16.52
C VAL A 129 20.44 -6.35 -15.28
N ALA A 130 21.64 -6.53 -14.71
CA ALA A 130 21.83 -7.25 -13.46
C ALA A 130 21.13 -6.57 -12.28
N THR A 131 21.18 -5.22 -12.22
CA THR A 131 20.43 -4.43 -11.23
C THR A 131 18.92 -4.45 -11.48
N ILE A 132 18.47 -4.46 -12.74
CA ILE A 132 17.05 -4.67 -13.08
C ILE A 132 16.58 -6.07 -12.67
N SER A 133 17.42 -7.10 -12.80
CA SER A 133 17.12 -8.45 -12.30
C SER A 133 16.90 -8.45 -10.78
N THR A 134 17.65 -7.64 -10.02
CA THR A 134 17.43 -7.45 -8.58
C THR A 134 16.19 -6.62 -8.26
N VAL A 135 15.75 -5.75 -9.18
CA VAL A 135 14.48 -5.01 -9.07
C VAL A 135 13.28 -5.89 -9.43
N ALA A 136 13.45 -6.96 -10.21
CA ALA A 136 12.38 -7.94 -10.43
C ALA A 136 11.96 -8.67 -9.13
N ASP A 137 12.80 -8.65 -8.08
CA ASP A 137 12.45 -9.05 -6.71
C ASP A 137 11.50 -8.06 -5.98
N THR A 138 11.10 -6.94 -6.59
CA THR A 138 10.13 -6.01 -5.98
C THR A 138 8.72 -6.62 -5.78
N ALA A 139 8.39 -7.67 -6.52
CA ALA A 139 7.21 -8.50 -6.26
C ALA A 139 7.34 -9.29 -4.93
N VAL A 140 8.54 -9.68 -4.54
CA VAL A 140 8.84 -10.32 -3.24
C VAL A 140 8.79 -9.28 -2.11
N ALA A 141 9.29 -8.06 -2.35
CA ALA A 141 9.23 -6.97 -1.37
C ALA A 141 7.79 -6.57 -1.00
N THR A 142 6.84 -6.66 -1.92
CA THR A 142 5.42 -6.38 -1.66
C THR A 142 4.79 -7.44 -0.75
N ASN A 143 5.09 -8.72 -0.97
CA ASN A 143 4.64 -9.80 -0.10
C ASN A 143 5.26 -9.68 1.30
N GLN A 144 6.57 -9.41 1.38
CA GLN A 144 7.23 -9.18 2.67
C GLN A 144 6.70 -7.94 3.41
N PHE A 145 6.30 -6.89 2.70
CA PHE A 145 5.67 -5.72 3.30
C PHE A 145 4.30 -6.07 3.88
N ALA A 146 3.46 -6.81 3.13
CA ALA A 146 2.17 -7.29 3.62
C ALA A 146 2.33 -8.19 4.87
N ASP A 147 3.31 -9.09 4.86
CA ASP A 147 3.63 -9.95 6.01
C ASP A 147 4.06 -9.14 7.23
N ARG A 148 4.94 -8.14 7.04
CA ARG A 148 5.36 -7.25 8.14
C ARG A 148 4.23 -6.38 8.66
N LEU A 149 3.32 -5.95 7.80
CA LEU A 149 2.14 -5.18 8.20
C LEU A 149 1.18 -6.05 9.05
N ASN A 150 0.96 -7.30 8.64
CA ASN A 150 0.16 -8.26 9.40
C ASN A 150 0.81 -8.62 10.75
N ALA A 151 2.12 -8.85 10.76
CA ALA A 151 2.87 -9.11 11.98
C ALA A 151 2.84 -7.90 12.94
N ALA A 152 2.99 -6.69 12.41
CA ALA A 152 2.90 -5.46 13.19
C ALA A 152 1.48 -5.26 13.77
N SER A 153 0.44 -5.51 12.98
CA SER A 153 -0.96 -5.46 13.44
C SER A 153 -1.21 -6.43 14.60
N THR A 154 -0.71 -7.66 14.47
CA THR A 154 -0.82 -8.68 15.53
C THR A 154 -0.06 -8.28 16.78
N GLY A 155 1.17 -7.77 16.61
CA GLY A 155 1.97 -7.26 17.73
C GLY A 155 1.33 -6.08 18.44
N ALA A 156 0.67 -5.17 17.71
CA ALA A 156 -0.08 -4.07 18.29
C ALA A 156 -1.30 -4.55 19.10
N ALA A 157 -2.03 -5.55 18.59
CA ALA A 157 -3.14 -6.16 19.32
C ALA A 157 -2.68 -6.87 20.61
N GLN A 158 -1.56 -7.59 20.53
CA GLN A 158 -0.95 -8.23 21.70
C GLN A 158 -0.44 -7.23 22.73
N LEU A 159 0.12 -6.10 22.28
CA LEU A 159 0.52 -5.02 23.16
C LEU A 159 -0.68 -4.40 23.88
N SER A 160 -1.79 -4.17 23.18
CA SER A 160 -3.04 -3.70 23.79
C SER A 160 -3.53 -4.67 24.86
N HIS A 161 -3.58 -5.97 24.56
CA HIS A 161 -3.96 -6.99 25.54
C HIS A 161 -3.01 -7.08 26.73
N ALA A 162 -1.70 -6.89 26.52
CA ALA A 162 -0.73 -6.85 27.60
C ALA A 162 -0.95 -5.63 28.51
N PHE A 163 -1.31 -4.47 27.95
CA PHE A 163 -1.68 -3.28 28.73
C PHE A 163 -2.97 -3.48 29.52
N ASP A 164 -4.01 -4.06 28.92
CA ASP A 164 -5.27 -4.34 29.62
C ASP A 164 -5.03 -5.30 30.79
N ARG A 165 -4.21 -6.34 30.57
CA ARG A 165 -3.85 -7.30 31.62
C ARG A 165 -3.00 -6.66 32.71
N ALA A 166 -2.01 -5.84 32.35
CA ALA A 166 -1.19 -5.13 33.32
C ALA A 166 -2.03 -4.13 34.16
N ALA A 167 -3.04 -3.49 33.56
CA ALA A 167 -3.97 -2.63 34.28
C ALA A 167 -4.82 -3.42 35.27
N ALA A 168 -5.35 -4.58 34.85
CA ALA A 168 -6.10 -5.48 35.74
C ALA A 168 -5.22 -6.03 36.87
N ASP A 169 -3.97 -6.42 36.58
CA ASP A 169 -3.02 -6.90 37.57
C ASP A 169 -2.66 -5.80 38.59
N LEU A 170 -2.54 -4.54 38.16
CA LEU A 170 -2.33 -3.38 39.03
C LEU A 170 -3.52 -3.13 39.96
N GLU A 171 -4.74 -3.28 39.46
CA GLU A 171 -5.95 -3.16 40.29
C GLU A 171 -5.99 -4.26 41.35
N THR A 172 -5.72 -5.50 40.94
CA THR A 172 -5.65 -6.67 41.84
C THR A 172 -4.54 -6.50 42.88
N PHE A 173 -3.39 -5.92 42.50
CA PHE A 173 -2.30 -5.62 43.41
C PHE A 173 -2.68 -4.55 44.44
N ASN A 174 -3.43 -3.52 44.04
CA ASN A 174 -3.89 -2.48 44.94
C ASN A 174 -4.90 -3.03 45.96
N GLU A 175 -5.82 -3.90 45.52
CA GLU A 175 -6.71 -4.65 46.43
C GLU A 175 -5.92 -5.52 47.40
N SER A 176 -4.93 -6.29 46.90
CA SER A 176 -4.07 -7.13 47.74
C SER A 176 -3.25 -6.31 48.76
N ALA A 177 -2.82 -5.10 48.39
CA ALA A 177 -2.11 -4.20 49.30
C ALA A 177 -3.03 -3.69 50.43
N ALA A 178 -4.31 -3.42 50.13
CA ALA A 178 -5.32 -3.08 51.12
C ALA A 178 -5.60 -4.26 52.07
N ASP A 179 -5.73 -5.47 51.52
CA ASP A 179 -5.90 -6.70 52.32
C ASP A 179 -4.69 -6.96 53.23
N MET A 180 -3.46 -6.71 52.74
CA MET A 180 -2.25 -6.82 53.54
C MET A 180 -2.24 -5.84 54.73
N GLN A 181 -2.77 -4.62 54.54
CA GLN A 181 -2.94 -3.66 55.65
C GLN A 181 -3.95 -4.17 56.68
N GLN A 182 -5.11 -4.66 56.25
CA GLN A 182 -6.09 -5.24 57.16
C GLN A 182 -5.52 -6.46 57.90
N PHE A 183 -4.79 -7.33 57.21
CA PHE A 183 -4.13 -8.48 57.82
C PHE A 183 -3.12 -8.04 58.89
N LYS A 184 -2.30 -7.02 58.62
CA LYS A 184 -1.37 -6.45 59.60
C LYS A 184 -2.11 -5.95 60.85
N GLU A 185 -3.28 -5.32 60.66
CA GLU A 185 -4.11 -4.79 61.74
C GLU A 185 -4.77 -5.90 62.57
N GLN A 186 -5.25 -6.96 61.90
CA GLN A 186 -5.76 -8.17 62.54
C GLN A 186 -4.66 -8.90 63.34
N VAL A 187 -3.46 -9.04 62.79
CA VAL A 187 -2.30 -9.64 63.48
C VAL A 187 -1.87 -8.79 64.68
N SER A 188 -1.89 -7.46 64.55
CA SER A 188 -1.62 -6.55 65.68
C SER A 188 -2.64 -6.74 66.80
N THR A 189 -3.92 -6.82 66.45
CA THR A 189 -5.01 -7.07 67.40
C THR A 189 -4.89 -8.44 68.06
N PHE A 190 -4.58 -9.47 67.29
CA PHE A 190 -4.33 -10.81 67.80
C PHE A 190 -3.16 -10.86 68.80
N ASN A 191 -2.04 -10.19 68.48
CA ASN A 191 -0.91 -10.07 69.41
C ASN A 191 -1.27 -9.32 70.69
N LYS A 192 -2.06 -8.23 70.60
CA LYS A 192 -2.57 -7.53 71.80
C LYS A 192 -3.43 -8.44 72.65
N ASN A 193 -4.32 -9.22 72.03
CA ASN A 193 -5.17 -10.18 72.74
C ASN A 193 -4.33 -11.26 73.42
N LEU A 194 -3.35 -11.85 72.73
CA LEU A 194 -2.41 -12.80 73.33
C LEU A 194 -1.65 -12.21 74.52
N SER A 195 -1.15 -10.97 74.38
CA SER A 195 -0.46 -10.26 75.46
C SER A 195 -1.37 -10.04 76.66
N SER A 196 -2.61 -9.61 76.43
CA SER A 196 -3.61 -9.42 77.49
C SER A 196 -3.94 -10.74 78.20
N LEU A 197 -4.08 -11.82 77.43
CA LEU A 197 -4.40 -13.15 77.96
C LEU A 197 -3.23 -13.70 78.80
N ASN A 198 -2.00 -13.50 78.33
CA ASN A 198 -0.80 -13.86 79.08
C ASN A 198 -0.64 -13.03 80.36
N ALA A 199 -1.00 -11.74 80.33
CA ALA A 199 -1.02 -10.87 81.51
C ALA A 199 -2.06 -11.30 82.55
N ILE A 200 -3.26 -11.75 82.13
CA ILE A 200 -4.28 -12.29 83.04
C ILE A 200 -3.80 -13.58 83.69
N TYR A 201 -3.19 -14.49 82.92
CA TYR A 201 -2.62 -15.70 83.49
C TYR A 201 -1.49 -15.41 84.49
N GLY A 202 -0.60 -14.47 84.18
CA GLY A 202 0.45 -14.02 85.11
C GLY A 202 -0.13 -13.42 86.40
N ASN A 203 -1.14 -12.57 86.29
CA ASN A 203 -1.83 -11.98 87.45
C ASN A 203 -2.58 -13.04 88.26
N MET A 204 -3.24 -14.01 87.61
CA MET A 204 -3.96 -15.08 88.29
C MET A 204 -3.01 -16.06 88.99
N LEU A 205 -1.88 -16.39 88.37
CA LEU A 205 -0.83 -17.19 88.99
C LEU A 205 -0.20 -16.46 90.19
N SER A 206 0.07 -15.16 90.05
CA SER A 206 0.59 -14.33 91.13
C SER A 206 -0.39 -14.25 92.30
N ALA A 207 -1.67 -14.01 92.04
CA ALA A 207 -2.73 -13.99 93.05
C ALA A 207 -2.91 -15.36 93.73
N MET A 208 -2.82 -16.46 92.98
CA MET A 208 -2.94 -17.81 93.52
C MET A 208 -1.71 -18.22 94.34
N SER A 209 -0.51 -17.70 94.01
CA SER A 209 0.72 -17.91 94.78
C SER A 209 0.76 -17.06 96.05
N ALA A 210 0.27 -15.81 95.99
CA ALA A 210 0.16 -14.91 97.13
C ALA A 210 -0.88 -15.38 98.17
N ASN A 211 -1.89 -16.14 97.74
CA ASN A 211 -2.88 -16.75 98.62
C ASN A 211 -2.40 -18.08 99.25
N ARG A 212 -1.19 -18.58 98.92
CA ARG A 212 -0.58 -19.78 99.52
C ARG A 212 0.54 -19.47 100.52
N SER A 213 0.89 -18.20 100.72
CA SER A 213 1.79 -17.72 101.77
C SER A 213 0.98 -17.15 102.94
#